data_AF-A0A536GVA4-F1
#
_entry.id   AF-A0A536GVA4-F1
#
_cell.length_a   1.000
_cell.length_b   1.000
_cell.length_c   1.000
_cell.angle_alpha   90.00
_cell.angle_beta   90.00
_cell.angle_gamma   90.00
#
_symmetry.space_group_name_H-M   'P 1'
#
loop_
_entity.id
_entity.type
_entity.pdbx_description
1 polymer ?
#
loop_
_entity_poly.entity_id
_entity_poly.type
_entity_poly.pdbx_seq_one_letter_code
_entity_poly.pdbx_strand_id
1 'polypeptide(L)'
;MSSKTIDIVILIGLPASGKSTFYRTCFASTHELISKDLLRRSKAKNKELQQLERVEAALQENRSVVVDNTNPAPQDRQSLIALGHQYGANVIGYYFEPDTKSSRQRNQQRTGKERIPDAAIYITASKLIPPDYSEGFDRLYAVRIPPECMQGTSSDSTPRFTVTSIPKNG
;
A
#
# COMPACT_ATOMS: atom_id res chain seq x y z
N MET A 1 17.53 -2.85 26.87
CA MET A 1 16.39 -2.05 26.38
C MET A 1 16.06 -2.54 24.99
N SER A 2 14.89 -3.16 24.79
CA SER A 2 14.49 -3.59 23.44
C SER A 2 14.19 -2.34 22.63
N SER A 3 15.10 -1.93 21.75
CA SER A 3 14.78 -0.90 20.76
C SER A 3 13.56 -1.38 19.98
N LYS A 4 12.48 -0.59 19.98
CA LYS A 4 11.31 -0.90 19.17
C LYS A 4 11.72 -0.67 17.72
N THR A 5 11.89 -1.74 16.95
CA THR A 5 12.15 -1.63 15.51
C THR A 5 10.95 -0.94 14.85
N ILE A 6 11.24 0.07 14.03
CA ILE A 6 10.24 0.78 13.23
C ILE A 6 10.04 0.08 11.90
N ASP A 7 8.88 0.28 11.28
CA ASP A 7 8.49 -0.42 10.06
C ASP A 7 8.24 0.58 8.91
N ILE A 8 8.69 0.22 7.71
CA ILE A 8 8.18 0.75 6.45
C ILE A 8 7.27 -0.30 5.84
N VAL A 9 5.98 0.01 5.78
CA VAL A 9 4.98 -0.82 5.13
C VAL A 9 4.68 -0.27 3.75
N ILE A 10 4.90 -1.07 2.70
CA ILE A 10 4.60 -0.72 1.32
C ILE A 10 3.35 -1.48 0.89
N LEU A 11 2.26 -0.75 0.63
CA LEU A 11 1.05 -1.34 0.05
C LEU A 11 1.22 -1.42 -1.47
N ILE A 12 0.95 -2.58 -2.05
CA ILE A 12 1.21 -2.87 -3.46
C ILE A 12 -0.08 -3.41 -4.08
N GLY A 13 -0.58 -2.79 -5.14
CA GLY A 13 -1.73 -3.32 -5.88
C GLY A 13 -2.62 -2.26 -6.54
N LEU A 14 -3.66 -2.73 -7.23
CA LEU A 14 -4.48 -1.91 -8.12
C LEU A 14 -5.16 -0.71 -7.44
N PRO A 15 -5.43 0.40 -8.14
CA PRO A 15 -6.35 1.40 -7.64
C PRO A 15 -7.69 0.76 -7.27
N ALA A 16 -8.34 1.27 -6.22
CA ALA A 16 -9.56 0.68 -5.68
C ALA A 16 -9.44 -0.79 -5.25
N SER A 17 -8.23 -1.32 -5.01
CA SER A 17 -8.02 -2.70 -4.50
C SER A 17 -8.37 -2.88 -3.02
N GLY A 18 -8.53 -1.80 -2.25
CA GLY A 18 -8.90 -1.83 -0.83
C GLY A 18 -7.80 -1.41 0.14
N LYS A 19 -6.61 -1.05 -0.36
CA LYS A 19 -5.45 -0.57 0.41
C LYS A 19 -5.79 0.47 1.49
N SER A 20 -6.50 1.53 1.14
CA SER A 20 -6.80 2.60 2.11
C SER A 20 -7.75 2.13 3.22
N THR A 21 -8.64 1.19 2.93
CA THR A 21 -9.47 0.55 3.98
C THR A 21 -8.60 -0.34 4.85
N PHE A 22 -7.72 -1.16 4.26
CA PHE A 22 -6.79 -2.00 4.99
C PHE A 22 -5.88 -1.18 5.92
N TYR A 23 -5.35 -0.05 5.46
CA TYR A 23 -4.61 0.88 6.29
C TYR A 23 -5.43 1.33 7.50
N ARG A 24 -6.66 1.80 7.29
CA ARG A 24 -7.53 2.27 8.38
C ARG A 24 -7.80 1.18 9.42
N THR A 25 -7.98 -0.06 8.97
CA THR A 25 -8.29 -1.20 9.84
C THR A 25 -7.06 -1.72 10.59
N CYS A 26 -5.88 -1.75 9.96
CA CYS A 26 -4.71 -2.46 10.50
C CYS A 26 -3.62 -1.53 11.05
N PHE A 27 -3.51 -0.30 10.56
CA PHE A 27 -2.32 0.53 10.77
C PHE A 27 -2.59 1.96 11.24
N ALA A 28 -3.82 2.47 11.15
CA ALA A 28 -4.12 3.86 11.48
C ALA A 28 -3.78 4.27 12.93
N SER A 29 -3.76 3.33 13.88
CA SER A 29 -3.38 3.59 15.27
C SER A 29 -1.87 3.53 15.53
N THR A 30 -1.08 3.00 14.60
CA THR A 30 0.33 2.64 14.83
C THR A 30 1.31 3.24 13.83
N HIS A 31 0.85 3.60 12.63
CA HIS A 31 1.71 4.06 11.54
C HIS A 31 1.16 5.35 10.90
N GLU A 32 2.06 6.25 10.52
CA GLU A 32 1.69 7.40 9.70
C GLU A 32 1.39 6.97 8.25
N LEU A 33 0.29 7.46 7.67
CA LEU A 33 0.00 7.26 6.25
C LEU A 33 0.73 8.28 5.38
N ILE A 34 1.53 7.80 4.43
CA ILE A 34 2.15 8.63 3.41
C ILE A 34 1.65 8.19 2.03
N SER A 35 0.79 9.00 1.41
CA SER A 35 0.21 8.72 0.08
C SER A 35 0.38 9.89 -0.88
N LYS A 36 0.70 9.60 -2.15
CA LYS A 36 0.81 10.62 -3.22
C LYS A 36 -0.52 11.34 -3.48
N ASP A 37 -1.66 10.71 -3.18
CA ASP A 37 -2.98 11.34 -3.34
C ASP A 37 -3.22 12.46 -2.32
N LEU A 38 -2.70 12.32 -1.10
CA LEU A 38 -2.72 13.38 -0.08
C LEU A 38 -1.78 14.55 -0.44
N LEU A 39 -0.70 14.24 -1.16
CA LEU A 39 0.28 15.21 -1.68
C LEU A 39 -0.20 15.92 -2.96
N ARG A 40 -1.34 15.53 -3.55
CA ARG A 40 -1.89 16.15 -4.77
C ARG A 40 -2.18 17.64 -4.65
N ARG A 41 -2.25 18.17 -3.42
CA ARG A 41 -2.41 19.61 -3.12
C ARG A 41 -1.09 20.41 -3.10
N SER A 42 0.06 19.72 -3.20
CA SER A 42 1.39 20.33 -3.23
C SER A 42 1.74 20.86 -4.63
N LYS A 43 2.30 22.06 -4.72
CA LYS A 43 2.85 22.66 -5.97
C LYS A 43 4.20 22.06 -6.38
N ALA A 44 4.71 21.07 -5.65
CA ALA A 44 6.04 20.49 -5.89
C ALA A 44 6.13 19.81 -7.27
N LYS A 45 7.24 20.08 -7.98
CA LYS A 45 7.51 19.50 -9.31
C LYS A 45 7.79 17.99 -9.25
N ASN A 46 8.34 17.49 -8.15
CA ASN A 46 8.68 16.08 -7.97
C ASN A 46 7.97 15.48 -6.74
N LYS A 47 6.84 14.79 -6.98
CA LYS A 47 6.03 14.16 -5.92
C LYS A 47 6.67 12.91 -5.32
N GLU A 48 7.55 12.26 -6.07
CA GLU A 48 8.28 11.08 -5.58
C GLU A 48 9.33 11.49 -4.56
N LEU A 49 10.11 12.53 -4.86
CA LEU A 49 11.06 13.11 -3.91
C LEU A 49 10.36 13.58 -2.62
N GLN A 50 9.25 14.31 -2.73
CA GLN A 50 8.50 14.77 -1.57
C GLN A 50 7.94 13.61 -0.72
N GLN A 51 7.60 12.48 -1.35
CA GLN A 51 7.19 11.29 -0.61
C GLN A 51 8.37 10.70 0.16
N LEU A 52 9.53 10.56 -0.48
CA LEU A 52 10.74 10.04 0.16
C LEU A 52 11.19 10.93 1.32
N GLU A 53 11.18 12.26 1.14
CA GLU A 53 11.49 13.22 2.21
C GLU A 53 10.57 13.07 3.43
N ARG A 54 9.27 12.82 3.20
CA ARG A 54 8.31 12.59 4.29
C ARG A 54 8.51 11.25 4.99
N VAL A 55 8.81 10.21 4.21
CA VAL A 55 9.17 8.90 4.78
C VAL A 55 10.41 9.06 5.64
N GLU A 56 11.45 9.68 5.11
CA GLU A 56 12.72 9.92 5.80
C GLU A 56 12.53 10.70 7.10
N ALA A 57 11.78 11.80 7.08
CA ALA A 57 11.50 12.60 8.27
C ALA A 57 10.78 11.77 9.36
N ALA A 58 9.84 10.90 8.97
CA ALA A 58 9.17 10.02 9.93
C ALA A 58 10.11 8.97 10.52
N LEU A 59 11.01 8.40 9.71
CA LEU A 59 12.02 7.44 10.19
C LEU A 59 13.03 8.08 11.14
N GLN A 60 13.48 9.31 10.85
CA GLN A 60 14.35 10.09 11.73
C GLN A 60 13.73 10.30 13.11
N GLU A 61 12.41 10.43 13.17
CA GLU A 61 11.64 10.54 14.40
C GLU A 61 11.27 9.19 15.03
N ASN A 62 11.80 8.07 14.51
CA ASN A 62 11.49 6.71 14.92
C ASN A 62 9.99 6.37 14.85
N ARG A 63 9.32 6.81 13.78
CA ARG A 63 7.90 6.53 13.53
C ARG A 63 7.76 5.55 12.36
N SER A 64 6.99 4.49 12.57
CA SER A 64 6.62 3.55 11.50
C SER A 64 5.66 4.22 10.51
N VAL A 65 5.77 3.85 9.23
CA VAL A 65 4.98 4.45 8.15
C VAL A 65 4.33 3.41 7.26
N VAL A 66 3.19 3.77 6.67
CA VAL A 66 2.57 3.05 5.57
C VAL A 66 2.56 3.90 4.33
N VAL A 67 3.11 3.37 3.25
CA VAL A 67 3.08 4.00 1.92
C VAL A 67 1.94 3.42 1.09
N ASP A 68 0.83 4.18 1.01
CA ASP A 68 -0.37 3.81 0.22
C ASP A 68 -0.35 4.49 -1.15
N ASN A 69 0.34 3.81 -2.08
CA ASN A 69 0.29 4.07 -3.52
C ASN A 69 0.00 2.74 -4.25
N THR A 70 -0.07 2.76 -5.58
CA THR A 70 -0.19 1.52 -6.35
C THR A 70 1.10 0.68 -6.37
N ASN A 71 2.27 1.33 -6.35
CA ASN A 71 3.62 0.72 -6.33
C ASN A 71 3.78 -0.50 -7.27
N PRO A 72 3.37 -0.40 -8.55
CA PRO A 72 3.16 -1.57 -9.40
C PRO A 72 4.45 -2.30 -9.78
N ALA A 73 5.57 -1.60 -10.00
CA ALA A 73 6.82 -2.20 -10.46
C ALA A 73 7.94 -2.16 -9.39
N PRO A 74 8.95 -3.04 -9.48
CA PRO A 74 10.09 -3.04 -8.55
C PRO A 74 10.80 -1.70 -8.45
N GLN A 75 10.94 -0.99 -9.58
CA GLN A 75 11.59 0.31 -9.64
C GLN A 75 10.83 1.37 -8.82
N ASP A 76 9.50 1.25 -8.70
CA ASP A 76 8.68 2.16 -7.88
C ASP A 76 8.90 1.93 -6.37
N ARG A 77 9.44 0.75 -5.99
CA ARG A 77 9.61 0.31 -4.59
C ARG A 77 11.04 0.45 -4.12
N GLN A 78 12.01 0.37 -5.03
CA GLN A 78 13.44 0.36 -4.74
C GLN A 78 13.90 1.47 -3.79
N SER A 79 13.51 2.72 -4.06
CA SER A 79 13.92 3.86 -3.23
C SER A 79 13.36 3.80 -1.80
N LEU A 80 12.15 3.27 -1.63
CA LEU A 80 11.53 3.09 -0.30
C LEU A 80 12.21 1.97 0.48
N ILE A 81 12.53 0.87 -0.20
CA ILE A 81 13.22 -0.28 0.41
C ILE A 81 14.61 0.14 0.87
N ALA A 82 15.38 0.81 0.00
CA ALA A 82 16.71 1.33 0.32
C ALA A 82 16.68 2.30 1.51
N LEU A 83 15.70 3.20 1.54
CA LEU A 83 15.53 4.15 2.64
C LEU A 83 15.21 3.44 3.96
N GLY A 84 14.36 2.41 3.96
CA GLY A 84 14.08 1.62 5.16
C GLY A 84 15.32 0.97 5.74
N HIS A 85 16.13 0.34 4.90
CA HIS A 85 17.39 -0.28 5.33
C HIS A 85 18.41 0.74 5.86
N GLN A 86 18.49 1.93 5.25
CA GLN A 86 19.37 3.01 5.72
C GLN A 86 19.07 3.42 7.16
N TYR A 87 17.81 3.36 7.58
CA TYR A 87 17.37 3.71 8.93
C TYR A 87 17.17 2.48 9.85
N GLY A 88 17.56 1.29 9.40
CA GLY A 88 17.40 0.05 10.17
C GLY A 88 15.95 -0.35 10.44
N ALA A 89 15.01 0.11 9.61
CA ALA A 89 13.60 -0.25 9.69
C ALA A 89 13.34 -1.62 9.07
N ASN A 90 12.31 -2.35 9.54
CA ASN A 90 11.83 -3.52 8.79
C ASN A 90 11.03 -3.04 7.57
N VAL A 91 11.35 -3.56 6.39
CA VAL A 91 10.66 -3.27 5.15
C VAL A 91 9.66 -4.38 4.86
N ILE A 92 8.36 -4.05 4.91
CA ILE A 92 7.25 -5.01 4.83
C ILE A 92 6.38 -4.70 3.61
N GLY A 93 6.20 -5.68 2.72
CA GLY A 93 5.31 -5.55 1.56
C GLY A 93 3.96 -6.22 1.79
N TYR A 94 2.87 -5.51 1.52
CA TYR A 94 1.52 -6.08 1.45
C TYR A 94 1.02 -6.03 0.00
N TYR A 95 1.03 -7.19 -0.64
CA TYR A 95 0.58 -7.39 -2.00
C TYR A 95 -0.92 -7.69 -2.05
N PHE A 96 -1.70 -6.74 -2.56
CA PHE A 96 -3.11 -6.92 -2.85
C PHE A 96 -3.24 -7.58 -4.20
N GLU A 97 -3.72 -8.82 -4.20
CA GLU A 97 -3.86 -9.58 -5.43
C GLU A 97 -4.76 -8.85 -6.44
N PRO A 98 -4.35 -8.80 -7.71
CA PRO A 98 -5.06 -8.03 -8.72
C PRO A 98 -6.40 -8.67 -9.06
N ASP A 99 -7.47 -8.00 -8.64
CA ASP A 99 -8.83 -8.26 -9.13
C ASP A 99 -9.35 -7.01 -9.84
N THR A 100 -9.17 -6.97 -11.17
CA THR A 100 -9.60 -5.83 -12.00
C THR A 100 -11.12 -5.68 -12.01
N LYS A 101 -11.88 -6.78 -11.96
CA LYS A 101 -13.35 -6.77 -11.97
C LYS A 101 -13.89 -6.12 -10.70
N SER A 102 -13.48 -6.61 -9.53
CA SER A 102 -13.92 -6.07 -8.25
C SER A 102 -13.35 -4.67 -7.99
N SER A 103 -12.13 -4.38 -8.46
CA SER A 103 -11.57 -3.02 -8.36
C SER A 103 -12.37 -2.03 -9.20
N ARG A 104 -12.78 -2.42 -10.42
CA ARG A 104 -13.65 -1.60 -11.29
C ARG A 104 -15.02 -1.38 -10.67
N GLN A 105 -15.68 -2.44 -10.18
CA GLN A 105 -16.98 -2.34 -9.52
C GLN A 105 -16.93 -1.38 -8.32
N ARG A 106 -15.91 -1.50 -7.46
CA ARG A 106 -15.69 -0.56 -6.35
C ARG A 106 -15.40 0.86 -6.82
N ASN A 107 -14.63 1.03 -7.89
CA ASN A 107 -14.37 2.35 -8.47
C ASN A 107 -15.65 3.01 -9.01
N GLN A 108 -16.56 2.25 -9.62
CA GLN A 108 -17.84 2.76 -10.12
C GLN A 108 -18.76 3.27 -9.01
N GLN A 109 -18.63 2.74 -7.79
CA GLN A 109 -19.37 3.20 -6.61
C GLN A 109 -18.78 4.48 -5.99
N ARG A 110 -17.57 4.88 -6.38
CA ARG A 110 -16.95 6.13 -5.89
C ARG A 110 -17.49 7.35 -6.62
N THR A 111 -17.42 8.50 -5.97
CA THR A 111 -17.86 9.79 -6.53
C THR A 111 -16.74 10.83 -6.52
N GLY A 112 -16.91 11.89 -7.31
CA GLY A 112 -15.99 13.02 -7.34
C GLY A 112 -14.55 12.62 -7.67
N LYS A 113 -13.61 13.06 -6.83
CA LYS A 113 -12.17 12.91 -7.03
C LYS A 113 -11.63 11.52 -6.69
N GLU A 114 -12.43 10.66 -6.05
CA GLU A 114 -12.05 9.29 -5.69
C GLU A 114 -12.37 8.29 -6.80
N ARG A 115 -13.30 8.64 -7.70
CA ARG A 115 -13.58 7.90 -8.92
C ARG A 115 -12.52 8.24 -9.97
N ILE A 116 -11.83 7.21 -10.43
CA ILE A 116 -10.82 7.34 -11.49
C ILE A 116 -11.36 6.78 -12.81
N PRO A 117 -10.75 7.12 -13.96
CA PRO A 117 -11.06 6.44 -15.22
C PRO A 117 -10.77 4.94 -15.11
N ASP A 118 -11.67 4.09 -15.62
CA ASP A 118 -11.49 2.63 -15.61
C ASP A 118 -10.16 2.22 -16.28
N ALA A 119 -9.73 2.96 -17.30
CA ALA A 119 -8.44 2.77 -17.97
C ALA A 119 -7.24 2.81 -17.00
N ALA A 120 -7.28 3.63 -15.94
CA ALA A 120 -6.20 3.71 -14.96
C ALA A 120 -6.03 2.41 -14.15
N ILE A 121 -7.12 1.66 -13.93
CA ILE A 121 -7.07 0.34 -13.30
C ILE A 121 -6.34 -0.65 -14.20
N TYR A 122 -6.70 -0.70 -15.48
CA TYR A 122 -6.07 -1.61 -16.45
C TYR A 122 -4.61 -1.26 -16.72
N ILE A 123 -4.26 0.03 -16.84
CA ILE A 123 -2.87 0.49 -17.00
C ILE A 123 -2.03 0.11 -15.78
N THR A 124 -2.58 0.18 -14.57
CA THR A 124 -1.85 -0.26 -13.38
C THR A 124 -1.71 -1.78 -13.37
N ALA A 125 -2.76 -2.52 -13.74
CA ALA A 125 -2.73 -3.98 -13.80
C ALA A 125 -1.68 -4.50 -14.77
N SER A 126 -1.52 -3.88 -15.94
CA SER A 126 -0.49 -4.29 -16.92
C SER A 126 0.94 -4.03 -16.45
N LYS A 127 1.15 -3.17 -15.45
CA LYS A 127 2.45 -2.84 -14.87
C LYS A 127 2.73 -3.57 -13.56
N LEU A 128 1.70 -4.19 -12.96
CA LEU A 128 1.80 -4.78 -11.63
C LEU A 128 2.62 -6.06 -11.70
N ILE A 129 3.80 -6.01 -11.07
CA ILE A 129 4.69 -7.15 -10.89
C ILE A 129 4.60 -7.55 -9.40
N PRO A 130 4.31 -8.83 -9.09
CA PRO A 130 4.31 -9.32 -7.71
C PRO A 130 5.63 -9.00 -7.02
N PRO A 131 5.63 -8.59 -5.73
CA PRO A 131 6.87 -8.31 -5.03
C PRO A 131 7.64 -9.59 -4.75
N ASP A 132 8.96 -9.48 -4.77
CA ASP A 132 9.88 -10.58 -4.45
C ASP A 132 10.90 -10.19 -3.37
N TYR A 133 11.37 -11.17 -2.60
CA TYR A 133 12.38 -10.94 -1.57
C TYR A 133 13.72 -10.45 -2.15
N SER A 134 14.02 -10.71 -3.43
CA SER A 134 15.20 -10.18 -4.12
C SER A 134 15.21 -8.66 -4.22
N GLU A 135 14.06 -8.00 -4.05
CA GLU A 135 13.97 -6.54 -3.99
C GLU A 135 14.49 -5.98 -2.66
N GLY A 136 14.66 -6.82 -1.64
CA GLY A 136 15.12 -6.42 -0.31
C GLY A 136 14.02 -6.28 0.74
N PHE A 137 12.85 -6.90 0.55
CA PHE A 137 11.83 -6.97 1.61
C PHE A 137 12.28 -7.90 2.75
N ASP A 138 11.98 -7.52 3.99
CA ASP A 138 12.17 -8.38 5.17
C ASP A 138 11.00 -9.34 5.36
N ARG A 139 9.79 -8.89 5.01
CA ARG A 139 8.55 -9.68 5.08
C ARG A 139 7.63 -9.33 3.94
N LEU A 140 6.98 -10.34 3.38
CA LEU A 140 5.96 -10.19 2.34
C LEU A 140 4.66 -10.88 2.76
N TYR A 141 3.54 -10.23 2.47
CA TYR A 141 2.20 -10.75 2.70
C TYR A 141 1.33 -10.58 1.46
N ALA A 142 0.51 -11.59 1.17
CA ALA A 142 -0.58 -11.50 0.21
C ALA A 142 -1.88 -11.12 0.92
N VAL A 143 -2.61 -10.16 0.37
CA VAL A 143 -3.89 -9.66 0.88
C VAL A 143 -4.99 -9.94 -0.12
N ARG A 144 -6.04 -10.61 0.34
CA ARG A 144 -7.26 -10.90 -0.42
C ARG A 144 -8.48 -10.32 0.26
N ILE A 145 -9.43 -9.85 -0.53
CA ILE A 145 -10.78 -9.51 -0.07
C ILE A 145 -11.71 -10.62 -0.58
N PRO A 146 -12.30 -11.43 0.31
CA PRO A 146 -13.21 -12.48 -0.09
C PRO A 146 -14.46 -11.88 -0.75
N PRO A 147 -15.06 -12.57 -1.73
CA PRO A 147 -16.21 -12.08 -2.49
C PRO A 147 -17.51 -11.92 -1.69
N GLU A 148 -17.55 -12.36 -0.42
CA GLU A 148 -18.79 -12.47 0.38
C GLU A 148 -19.39 -11.14 0.90
N CYS A 149 -18.82 -9.97 0.60
CA CYS A 149 -19.41 -8.68 1.03
C CYS A 149 -20.49 -8.10 0.07
N MET A 150 -21.02 -8.89 -0.88
CA MET A 150 -22.01 -8.40 -1.87
C MET A 150 -23.45 -8.91 -1.67
N GLN A 151 -23.83 -9.39 -0.47
CA GLN A 151 -25.24 -9.63 -0.15
C GLN A 151 -25.56 -9.27 1.31
N GLY A 152 -26.57 -8.41 1.49
CA GLY A 152 -27.36 -8.33 2.73
C GLY A 152 -26.87 -7.32 3.77
N THR A 153 -27.68 -6.28 3.94
CA THR A 153 -27.94 -5.51 5.17
C THR A 153 -27.34 -6.08 6.47
N SER A 154 -26.12 -5.67 6.83
CA SER A 154 -25.63 -5.74 8.21
C SER A 154 -24.77 -4.50 8.48
N SER A 155 -25.04 -3.83 9.58
CA SER A 155 -24.49 -2.53 10.01
C SER A 155 -22.99 -2.52 10.35
N ASP A 156 -22.24 -3.55 9.97
CA ASP A 156 -20.79 -3.61 10.11
C ASP A 156 -20.17 -3.89 8.74
N SER A 157 -20.06 -2.83 7.92
CA SER A 157 -19.64 -2.89 6.51
C SER A 157 -18.12 -2.88 6.33
N THR A 158 -17.36 -3.34 7.33
CA THR A 158 -15.91 -3.42 7.21
C THR A 158 -15.54 -4.67 6.40
N PRO A 159 -14.88 -4.54 5.23
CA PRO A 159 -14.46 -5.71 4.46
C PRO A 159 -13.48 -6.53 5.28
N ARG A 160 -13.73 -7.84 5.41
CA ARG A 160 -12.77 -8.77 6.01
C ARG A 160 -11.61 -8.94 5.04
N PHE A 161 -10.38 -8.83 5.54
CA PHE A 161 -9.17 -9.11 4.75
C PHE A 161 -8.61 -10.46 5.16
N THR A 162 -8.19 -11.26 4.19
CA THR A 162 -7.33 -12.42 4.44
C THR A 162 -5.89 -12.02 4.16
N VAL A 163 -5.01 -12.21 5.14
CA VAL A 163 -3.57 -11.89 5.04
C VAL A 163 -2.80 -13.20 5.19
N THR A 164 -2.00 -13.55 4.19
CA THR A 164 -1.16 -14.76 4.19
C THR A 164 0.30 -14.38 4.01
N SER A 165 1.22 -14.98 4.76
CA SER A 165 2.65 -14.75 4.55
C SER A 165 3.11 -15.36 3.22
N ILE A 166 3.88 -14.60 2.44
CA ILE A 166 4.57 -15.10 1.26
C ILE A 166 5.91 -15.66 1.75
N PRO A 167 6.18 -16.97 1.58
CA PRO A 167 7.41 -17.58 2.07
C PRO A 167 8.62 -17.03 1.30
N LYS A 168 9.74 -16.87 2.01
CA LYS A 168 11.03 -16.60 1.37
C LYS A 168 11.52 -17.90 0.77
N ASN A 169 11.50 -17.99 -0.56
CA ASN A 169 12.11 -19.13 -1.25
C ASN A 169 13.61 -19.08 -0.94
N GLY A 170 14.10 -20.10 -0.23
CA GLY A 170 15.50 -20.23 0.20
C GLY A 170 16.42 -20.61 -0.93
#